data_AF-A0AAV9PWT3-F1
#
_entry.id   AF-A0AAV9PWT3-F1
#
_cell.length_a   1.000
_cell.length_b   1.000
_cell.length_c   1.000
_cell.angle_alpha   90.00
_cell.angle_beta   90.00
_cell.angle_gamma   90.00
#
_symmetry.space_group_name_H-M   'P 1'
#
loop_
_entity.id
_entity.type
_entity.pdbx_description
1 polymer ?
#
loop_
_entity_poly.entity_id
_entity_poly.type
_entity_poly.pdbx_seq_one_letter_code
_entity_poly.pdbx_strand_id
1 'polypeptide(L)'
;MANSTLQDLPPLPSYTLTPRPSMIPGVPDVVCQLLAPVIAYWVVSGFFHILDVYDLCSQYRLHTPAEVLKRNHVTRWEVLRDVILQQIIQTTFGLAMAYFDPVETIGREQYDITVWAQRLRLAQGYIPKLLAAVGLDALALGEKLHTTYPQLSGALSGGAYTTATFAPWEVSVAKFIYWIGMPMVQFTVAIFVVDTWQYFLHRAMHMNKFLYTTLHSRHHRLYVPYAYGALYNHPIEGFMLDTLGTGLAYLMVGMTVRQGMWFFTCSTIKTVDDHCGYAFPFDPLQHVTSNNATYHDVHHQSWGIKTNFSQPFFTFWDRLLNTAWTGGDVSSRYERDRIAAQKKVDADTSAVKASVVNSPEFNAERAKQQARSSQRQVLDDRQGGGARVIAEEAREEQEVKQSLRRSTRRKSGFDAKAISDRMAGTLHGRSPTILHAD
;
A
#
# COMPACT_ATOMS: atom_id res chain seq x y z
N MET A 1 7.13 11.50 -62.28
CA MET A 1 7.34 11.10 -60.87
C MET A 1 6.49 12.03 -60.00
N ALA A 2 5.20 11.70 -59.87
CA ALA A 2 4.28 12.46 -59.02
C ALA A 2 4.38 11.91 -57.59
N ASN A 3 4.49 12.81 -56.62
CA ASN A 3 4.51 12.50 -55.19
C ASN A 3 3.30 11.61 -54.83
N SER A 4 3.57 10.36 -54.48
CA SER A 4 2.59 9.38 -53.97
C SER A 4 2.23 9.66 -52.50
N THR A 5 1.84 10.90 -52.19
CA THR A 5 1.43 11.30 -50.85
C THR A 5 -0.09 11.19 -50.74
N LEU A 6 -0.55 10.25 -49.91
CA LEU A 6 -1.94 9.87 -49.61
C LEU A 6 -2.63 9.03 -50.70
N GLN A 7 -2.54 7.70 -50.57
CA GLN A 7 -3.66 6.84 -50.96
C GLN A 7 -4.95 7.41 -50.33
N ASP A 8 -6.07 7.39 -51.07
CA ASP A 8 -7.40 7.76 -50.55
C ASP A 8 -7.75 6.87 -49.34
N LEU A 9 -7.34 7.32 -48.15
CA LEU A 9 -7.66 6.63 -46.91
C LEU A 9 -9.18 6.68 -46.70
N PRO A 10 -9.79 5.59 -46.21
CA PRO A 10 -11.20 5.66 -45.82
C PRO A 10 -11.43 6.81 -44.81
N PRO A 11 -12.49 7.60 -44.98
CA PRO A 11 -12.71 8.81 -44.18
C PRO A 11 -12.99 8.49 -42.72
N LEU A 12 -12.64 9.41 -41.83
CA LEU A 12 -12.96 9.29 -40.40
C LEU A 12 -14.47 9.53 -40.19
N PRO A 13 -15.15 8.72 -39.37
CA PRO A 13 -16.56 8.92 -39.06
C PRO A 13 -16.75 10.20 -38.23
N SER A 14 -17.87 10.91 -38.39
CA SER A 14 -18.24 11.98 -37.47
C SER A 14 -18.54 11.42 -36.07
N TYR A 15 -18.41 12.25 -35.04
CA TYR A 15 -18.71 11.87 -33.66
C TYR A 15 -19.41 13.02 -32.92
N THR A 16 -20.07 12.68 -31.83
CA THR A 16 -20.67 13.64 -30.89
C THR A 16 -20.32 13.21 -29.49
N LEU A 17 -19.77 14.13 -28.70
CA LEU A 17 -19.39 13.85 -27.33
C LEU A 17 -20.59 14.00 -26.40
N THR A 18 -20.78 13.01 -25.53
CA THR A 18 -21.78 13.06 -24.46
C THR A 18 -21.12 12.73 -23.13
N PRO A 19 -21.57 13.31 -22.01
CA PRO A 19 -21.05 12.94 -20.69
C PRO A 19 -21.16 11.44 -20.45
N ARG A 20 -20.09 10.84 -19.92
CA ARG A 20 -20.08 9.42 -19.58
C ARG A 20 -21.10 9.16 -18.47
N PRO A 21 -22.03 8.20 -18.65
CA PRO A 21 -22.93 7.80 -17.56
C PRO A 21 -22.16 7.05 -16.47
N SER A 22 -22.51 7.29 -15.21
CA SER A 22 -21.97 6.55 -14.06
C SER A 22 -22.11 5.03 -14.23
N MET A 23 -21.13 4.28 -13.75
CA MET A 23 -21.19 2.81 -13.67
C MET A 23 -22.28 2.33 -12.73
N ILE A 24 -22.42 3.02 -11.59
CA ILE A 24 -23.47 2.75 -10.61
C ILE A 24 -24.48 3.90 -10.68
N PRO A 25 -25.76 3.63 -10.98
CA PRO A 25 -26.77 4.67 -11.05
C PRO A 25 -26.79 5.54 -9.78
N GLY A 26 -26.62 6.86 -9.95
CA GLY A 26 -26.63 7.83 -8.84
C GLY A 26 -25.30 8.02 -8.10
N VAL A 27 -24.25 7.26 -8.42
CA VAL A 27 -22.92 7.41 -7.82
C VAL A 27 -21.91 7.87 -8.87
N PRO A 28 -21.24 9.03 -8.71
CA PRO A 28 -20.19 9.45 -9.63
C PRO A 28 -19.03 8.45 -9.67
N ASP A 29 -18.48 8.17 -10.86
CA ASP A 29 -17.37 7.20 -11.02
C ASP A 29 -16.13 7.58 -10.20
N VAL A 30 -15.91 8.88 -9.97
CA VAL A 30 -14.86 9.41 -9.07
C VAL A 30 -15.03 8.88 -7.64
N VAL A 31 -16.25 8.83 -7.11
CA VAL A 31 -16.50 8.31 -5.75
C VAL A 31 -16.11 6.83 -5.68
N CYS A 32 -16.46 6.06 -6.71
CA CYS A 32 -16.05 4.66 -6.81
C CYS A 32 -14.52 4.53 -6.91
N GLN A 33 -13.85 5.43 -7.66
CA GLN A 33 -12.39 5.44 -7.83
C GLN A 33 -11.68 5.68 -6.50
N LEU A 34 -12.23 6.54 -5.64
CA LEU A 34 -11.67 6.84 -4.31
C LEU A 34 -11.97 5.75 -3.28
N LEU A 35 -13.15 5.13 -3.34
CA LEU A 35 -13.55 4.07 -2.40
C LEU A 35 -12.87 2.72 -2.70
N ALA A 36 -12.70 2.37 -3.98
CA ALA A 36 -12.17 1.08 -4.41
C ALA A 36 -10.82 0.71 -3.76
N PRO A 37 -9.77 1.56 -3.78
CA PRO A 37 -8.50 1.22 -3.13
C PRO A 37 -8.63 1.10 -1.60
N VAL A 38 -9.47 1.93 -0.95
CA VAL A 38 -9.71 1.83 0.50
C VAL A 38 -10.40 0.50 0.86
N ILE A 39 -11.41 0.11 0.10
CA ILE A 39 -12.10 -1.18 0.28
C ILE A 39 -11.12 -2.33 0.05
N ALA A 40 -10.37 -2.30 -1.04
CA ALA A 40 -9.40 -3.34 -1.36
C ALA A 40 -8.30 -3.46 -0.29
N TYR A 41 -7.82 -2.33 0.23
CA TYR A 41 -6.88 -2.30 1.35
C TYR A 41 -7.40 -3.11 2.53
N TRP A 42 -8.59 -2.77 3.04
CA TRP A 42 -9.14 -3.42 4.24
C TRP A 42 -9.56 -4.87 3.99
N VAL A 43 -10.06 -5.20 2.80
CA VAL A 43 -10.42 -6.57 2.43
C VAL A 43 -9.18 -7.46 2.40
N VAL A 44 -8.13 -7.05 1.69
CA VAL A 44 -6.89 -7.84 1.57
C VAL A 44 -6.15 -7.88 2.90
N SER A 45 -6.03 -6.74 3.60
CA SER A 45 -5.43 -6.74 4.94
C SER A 45 -6.22 -7.58 5.94
N GLY A 46 -7.56 -7.57 5.85
CA GLY A 46 -8.43 -8.40 6.68
C GLY A 46 -8.24 -9.89 6.41
N PHE A 47 -8.08 -10.28 5.14
CA PHE A 47 -7.76 -11.65 4.76
C PHE A 47 -6.46 -12.13 5.43
N PHE A 48 -5.35 -11.40 5.28
CA PHE A 48 -4.08 -11.78 5.93
C PHE A 48 -4.16 -11.70 7.45
N HIS A 49 -4.92 -10.76 8.01
CA HIS A 49 -5.13 -10.67 9.44
C HIS A 49 -5.88 -11.90 10.00
N ILE A 50 -6.87 -12.42 9.27
CA ILE A 50 -7.58 -13.65 9.61
C ILE A 50 -6.60 -14.83 9.61
N LEU A 51 -5.74 -14.94 8.59
CA LEU A 51 -4.71 -15.97 8.55
C LEU A 51 -3.78 -15.90 9.78
N ASP A 52 -3.39 -14.70 10.19
CA ASP A 52 -2.56 -14.48 11.37
C ASP A 52 -3.24 -14.87 12.67
N VAL A 53 -4.49 -14.42 12.88
CA VAL A 53 -5.21 -14.63 14.14
C VAL A 53 -5.58 -16.10 14.36
N TYR A 54 -5.95 -16.80 13.29
CA TYR A 54 -6.33 -18.22 13.36
C TYR A 54 -5.17 -19.18 13.08
N ASP A 55 -3.95 -18.66 12.97
CA ASP A 55 -2.72 -19.41 12.66
C ASP A 55 -2.84 -20.32 11.42
N LEU A 56 -3.56 -19.84 10.40
CA LEU A 56 -3.73 -20.55 9.15
C LEU A 56 -2.49 -20.38 8.29
N CYS A 57 -2.10 -21.44 7.59
CA CYS A 57 -1.00 -21.43 6.63
C CYS A 57 0.35 -20.98 7.23
N SER A 58 0.60 -21.28 8.51
CA SER A 58 1.78 -20.82 9.24
C SER A 58 3.11 -21.27 8.62
N GLN A 59 3.12 -22.35 7.81
CA GLN A 59 4.28 -22.78 7.04
C GLN A 59 4.76 -21.77 5.98
N TYR A 60 3.90 -20.84 5.56
CA TYR A 60 4.21 -19.80 4.59
C TYR A 60 4.46 -18.43 5.23
N ARG A 61 4.33 -18.33 6.56
CA ARG A 61 4.54 -17.08 7.29
C ARG A 61 6.04 -16.83 7.45
N LEU A 62 6.48 -15.59 7.19
CA LEU A 62 7.90 -15.19 7.30
C LEU A 62 8.37 -15.12 8.75
N HIS A 63 7.52 -14.61 9.64
CA HIS A 63 7.84 -14.37 11.04
C HIS A 63 6.86 -15.02 12.00
N THR A 64 7.33 -15.37 13.20
CA THR A 64 6.46 -15.93 14.25
C THR A 64 5.63 -14.86 14.96
N PRO A 65 4.48 -15.22 15.59
CA PRO A 65 3.72 -14.29 16.41
C PRO A 65 4.54 -13.64 17.55
N ALA A 66 5.51 -14.38 18.10
CA ALA A 66 6.44 -13.86 19.10
C ALA A 66 7.30 -12.71 18.55
N GLU A 67 7.79 -12.83 17.31
CA GLU A 67 8.54 -11.78 16.62
C GLU A 67 7.67 -10.55 16.38
N VAL A 68 6.45 -10.73 15.84
CA VAL A 68 5.49 -9.62 15.64
C VAL A 68 5.23 -8.87 16.95
N LEU A 69 5.07 -9.60 18.07
CA LEU A 69 4.78 -9.02 19.38
C LEU A 69 5.98 -8.31 20.01
N LYS A 70 7.20 -8.80 19.80
CA LYS A 70 8.40 -8.34 20.53
C LYS A 70 9.35 -7.46 19.74
N ARG A 71 9.28 -7.48 18.40
CA ARG A 71 10.17 -6.70 17.53
C ARG A 71 9.53 -5.41 17.03
N ASN A 72 8.20 -5.36 16.93
CA ASN A 72 7.50 -4.15 16.54
C ASN A 72 7.45 -3.15 17.70
N HIS A 73 7.80 -1.90 17.42
CA HIS A 73 7.89 -0.82 18.41
C HIS A 73 6.66 0.10 18.41
N VAL A 74 5.55 -0.37 17.84
CA VAL A 74 4.31 0.39 17.67
C VAL A 74 3.11 -0.49 18.00
N THR A 75 2.09 0.10 18.60
CA THR A 75 0.83 -0.60 18.90
C THR A 75 -0.06 -0.70 17.66
N ARG A 76 -0.91 -1.74 17.59
CA ARG A 76 -1.87 -1.90 16.49
C ARG A 76 -2.84 -0.72 16.36
N TRP A 77 -3.15 -0.04 17.48
CA TRP A 77 -4.02 1.14 17.48
C TRP A 77 -3.35 2.35 16.81
N GLU A 78 -2.07 2.58 17.08
CA GLU A 78 -1.30 3.64 16.42
C GLU A 78 -1.23 3.40 14.91
N VAL A 79 -0.99 2.14 14.50
CA VAL A 79 -1.02 1.75 13.08
C VAL A 79 -2.38 2.04 12.46
N LEU A 80 -3.47 1.56 13.06
CA LEU A 80 -4.83 1.78 12.56
C LEU A 80 -5.15 3.28 12.41
N ARG A 81 -4.83 4.09 13.43
CA ARG A 81 -5.05 5.54 13.39
C ARG A 81 -4.32 6.20 12.24
N ASP A 82 -3.04 5.88 12.06
CA ASP A 82 -2.19 6.53 11.06
C ASP A 82 -2.58 6.08 9.64
N VAL A 83 -2.97 4.81 9.45
CA VAL A 83 -3.52 4.32 8.17
C VAL A 83 -4.83 5.04 7.81
N ILE A 84 -5.74 5.23 8.78
CA ILE A 84 -6.99 5.99 8.54
C ILE A 84 -6.66 7.44 8.16
N LEU A 85 -5.71 8.07 8.85
CA LEU A 85 -5.25 9.42 8.50
C LEU A 85 -4.70 9.47 7.07
N GLN A 86 -3.91 8.47 6.67
CA GLN A 86 -3.35 8.38 5.32
C GLN A 86 -4.45 8.22 4.26
N GLN A 87 -5.48 7.42 4.53
CA GLN A 87 -6.65 7.26 3.65
C GLN A 87 -7.48 8.54 3.54
N ILE A 88 -7.60 9.33 4.62
CA ILE A 88 -8.24 10.66 4.58
C ILE A 88 -7.44 11.61 3.68
N ILE A 89 -6.11 11.62 3.80
CA ILE A 89 -5.23 12.45 2.96
C ILE A 89 -5.35 12.05 1.49
N GLN A 90 -5.26 10.75 1.19
CA GLN A 90 -5.43 10.20 -0.16
C GLN A 90 -6.79 10.58 -0.77
N THR A 91 -7.86 10.40 0.00
CA THR A 91 -9.22 10.73 -0.46
C THR A 91 -9.38 12.23 -0.70
N THR A 92 -8.86 13.07 0.19
CA THR A 92 -8.93 14.53 0.05
C THR A 92 -8.16 15.00 -1.17
N PHE A 93 -6.97 14.47 -1.41
CA PHE A 93 -6.17 14.79 -2.59
C PHE A 93 -6.86 14.31 -3.87
N GLY A 94 -7.41 13.11 -3.88
CA GLY A 94 -8.15 12.59 -5.03
C GLY A 94 -9.42 13.38 -5.35
N LEU A 95 -10.15 13.87 -4.34
CA LEU A 95 -11.26 14.80 -4.53
C LEU A 95 -10.79 16.14 -5.11
N ALA A 96 -9.64 16.65 -4.65
CA ALA A 96 -9.05 17.87 -5.21
C ALA A 96 -8.66 17.69 -6.68
N MET A 97 -8.04 16.56 -7.04
CA MET A 97 -7.74 16.23 -8.44
C MET A 97 -9.02 16.17 -9.28
N ALA A 98 -10.03 15.43 -8.82
CA ALA A 98 -11.28 15.26 -9.55
C ALA A 98 -12.07 16.56 -9.74
N TYR A 99 -11.88 17.55 -8.87
CA TYR A 99 -12.48 18.88 -9.04
C TYR A 99 -11.91 19.64 -10.26
N PHE A 100 -10.64 19.40 -10.59
CA PHE A 100 -9.98 20.03 -11.74
C PHE A 100 -10.06 19.18 -13.02
N ASP A 101 -10.46 17.92 -12.91
CA ASP A 101 -10.60 17.04 -14.07
C ASP A 101 -11.81 17.47 -14.94
N PRO A 102 -11.65 17.49 -16.27
CA PRO A 102 -12.77 17.75 -17.15
C PRO A 102 -13.79 16.61 -17.06
N VAL A 103 -15.05 16.93 -17.32
CA VAL A 103 -16.12 15.93 -17.39
C VAL A 103 -15.76 14.87 -18.44
N GLU A 104 -15.69 13.62 -18.01
CA GLU A 104 -15.38 12.51 -18.91
C GLU A 104 -16.50 12.35 -19.94
N THR A 105 -16.14 12.23 -21.22
CA THR A 105 -17.10 12.09 -22.32
C THR A 105 -16.89 10.82 -23.11
N ILE A 106 -17.95 10.34 -23.74
CA ILE A 106 -17.99 9.19 -24.65
C ILE A 106 -18.53 9.59 -26.01
N GLY A 107 -18.41 8.70 -27.00
CA GLY A 107 -18.94 8.89 -28.36
C GLY A 107 -17.88 9.07 -29.44
N ARG A 108 -16.59 9.12 -29.07
CA ARG A 108 -15.45 9.23 -30.00
C ARG A 108 -14.80 7.88 -30.33
N GLU A 109 -15.28 6.78 -29.76
CA GLU A 109 -14.63 5.47 -29.83
C GLU A 109 -14.45 5.00 -31.28
N GLN A 110 -15.49 5.12 -32.10
CA GLN A 110 -15.41 4.73 -33.52
C GLN A 110 -14.45 5.62 -34.31
N TYR A 111 -14.40 6.91 -34.01
CA TYR A 111 -13.43 7.84 -34.62
C TYR A 111 -12.01 7.40 -34.27
N ASP A 112 -11.72 7.18 -32.98
CA ASP A 112 -10.37 6.82 -32.52
C ASP A 112 -9.91 5.45 -33.03
N ILE A 113 -10.82 4.46 -33.07
CA ILE A 113 -10.56 3.16 -33.71
C ILE A 113 -10.23 3.35 -35.20
N THR A 114 -10.98 4.21 -35.90
CA THR A 114 -10.74 4.47 -37.33
C THR A 114 -9.42 5.20 -37.56
N VAL A 115 -9.00 6.10 -36.65
CA VAL A 115 -7.66 6.71 -36.66
C VAL A 115 -6.58 5.64 -36.58
N TRP A 116 -6.74 4.62 -35.72
CA TRP A 116 -5.81 3.50 -35.67
C TRP A 116 -5.83 2.65 -36.94
N ALA A 117 -6.99 2.43 -37.54
CA ALA A 117 -7.09 1.74 -38.83
C ALA A 117 -6.39 2.52 -39.96
N GLN A 118 -6.52 3.85 -40.00
CA GLN A 118 -5.77 4.71 -40.92
C GLN A 118 -4.26 4.58 -40.71
N ARG A 119 -3.79 4.64 -39.46
CA ARG A 119 -2.37 4.46 -39.12
C ARG A 119 -1.86 3.08 -39.56
N LEU A 120 -2.66 2.04 -39.38
CA LEU A 120 -2.33 0.68 -39.81
C LEU A 120 -2.29 0.55 -41.34
N ARG A 121 -3.21 1.20 -42.05
CA ARG A 121 -3.21 1.28 -43.52
C ARG A 121 -1.96 1.98 -44.03
N LEU A 122 -1.59 3.11 -43.44
CA LEU A 122 -0.35 3.82 -43.77
C LEU A 122 0.89 2.95 -43.45
N ALA A 123 0.88 2.22 -42.33
CA ALA A 123 1.97 1.33 -41.96
C ALA A 123 2.17 0.17 -42.95
N GLN A 124 1.09 -0.32 -43.59
CA GLN A 124 1.19 -1.33 -44.64
C GLN A 124 2.03 -0.84 -45.84
N GLY A 125 2.06 0.46 -46.12
CA GLY A 125 2.91 1.03 -47.17
C GLY A 125 4.42 0.73 -47.01
N TYR A 126 4.87 0.31 -45.82
CA TYR A 126 6.23 -0.14 -45.58
C TYR A 126 6.44 -1.64 -45.88
N ILE A 127 5.39 -2.46 -45.96
CA ILE A 127 5.49 -3.91 -46.19
C ILE A 127 6.29 -4.25 -47.45
N PRO A 128 6.01 -3.66 -48.64
CA PRO A 128 6.80 -3.97 -49.84
C PRO A 128 8.29 -3.66 -49.67
N LYS A 129 8.60 -2.54 -48.99
CA LYS A 129 9.98 -2.09 -48.77
C LYS A 129 10.72 -3.03 -47.81
N LEU A 130 10.06 -3.44 -46.73
CA LEU A 130 10.62 -4.34 -45.73
C LEU A 130 10.86 -5.75 -46.30
N LEU A 131 9.93 -6.26 -47.11
CA LEU A 131 10.09 -7.55 -47.77
C LEU A 131 11.18 -7.51 -48.86
N ALA A 132 11.25 -6.43 -49.63
CA ALA A 132 12.31 -6.25 -50.63
C ALA A 132 13.71 -6.24 -49.97
N ALA A 133 13.85 -5.68 -48.76
CA ALA A 133 15.10 -5.67 -48.02
C ALA A 133 15.62 -7.08 -47.66
N VAL A 134 14.74 -8.08 -47.61
CA VAL A 134 15.11 -9.49 -47.39
C VAL A 134 15.01 -10.33 -48.67
N GLY A 135 14.96 -9.70 -49.84
CA GLY A 135 14.94 -10.36 -51.15
C GLY A 135 13.58 -10.90 -51.59
N LEU A 136 12.47 -10.47 -50.97
CA LEU A 136 11.12 -10.88 -51.32
C LEU A 136 10.37 -9.79 -52.08
N ASP A 137 9.85 -10.12 -53.27
CA ASP A 137 8.99 -9.22 -54.05
C ASP A 137 7.52 -9.34 -53.58
N ALA A 138 7.13 -8.42 -52.70
CA ALA A 138 5.78 -8.38 -52.14
C ALA A 138 4.70 -8.09 -53.19
N LEU A 139 5.01 -7.27 -54.21
CA LEU A 139 4.03 -6.89 -55.23
C LEU A 139 3.73 -8.07 -56.15
N ALA A 140 4.78 -8.76 -56.62
CA ALA A 140 4.62 -9.97 -57.42
C ALA A 140 3.90 -11.09 -56.66
N LEU A 141 4.16 -11.22 -55.35
CA LEU A 141 3.43 -12.17 -54.50
C LEU A 141 1.96 -11.75 -54.33
N GLY A 142 1.70 -10.46 -54.11
CA GLY A 142 0.36 -9.91 -53.99
C GLY A 142 -0.49 -10.16 -55.23
N GLU A 143 0.07 -10.00 -56.43
CA GLU A 143 -0.62 -10.25 -57.70
C GLU A 143 -1.04 -11.72 -57.84
N LYS A 144 -0.15 -12.65 -57.50
CA LYS A 144 -0.45 -14.10 -57.52
C LYS A 144 -1.55 -14.50 -56.54
N LEU A 145 -1.66 -13.80 -55.42
CA LEU A 145 -2.59 -14.12 -54.34
C LEU A 145 -3.92 -13.35 -54.44
N HIS A 146 -4.09 -12.41 -55.38
CA HIS A 146 -5.23 -11.50 -55.38
C HIS A 146 -6.60 -12.20 -55.51
N THR A 147 -6.68 -13.32 -56.24
CA THR A 147 -7.93 -14.08 -56.43
C THR A 147 -8.29 -14.90 -55.20
N THR A 148 -7.32 -15.59 -54.61
CA THR A 148 -7.53 -16.53 -53.50
C THR A 148 -7.56 -15.83 -52.15
N TYR A 149 -6.72 -14.80 -51.96
CA TYR A 149 -6.53 -14.08 -50.71
C TYR A 149 -6.46 -12.57 -50.94
N PRO A 150 -7.57 -11.92 -51.33
CA PRO A 150 -7.60 -10.50 -51.68
C PRO A 150 -7.17 -9.58 -50.54
N GLN A 151 -7.42 -9.96 -49.28
CA GLN A 151 -6.99 -9.16 -48.12
C GLN A 151 -5.47 -9.22 -47.91
N LEU A 152 -4.86 -10.40 -48.09
CA LEU A 152 -3.41 -10.57 -47.99
C LEU A 152 -2.71 -9.90 -49.16
N SER A 153 -3.28 -10.01 -50.36
CA SER A 153 -2.83 -9.29 -51.55
C SER A 153 -2.81 -7.79 -51.31
N GLY A 154 -3.90 -7.20 -50.79
CA GLY A 154 -3.94 -5.77 -50.48
C GLY A 154 -2.90 -5.33 -49.45
N ALA A 155 -2.64 -6.13 -48.41
CA ALA A 155 -1.59 -5.87 -47.43
C ALA A 155 -0.18 -5.93 -48.05
N LEU A 156 0.10 -6.96 -48.85
CA LEU A 156 1.38 -7.12 -49.58
C LEU A 156 1.60 -6.00 -50.61
N SER A 157 0.52 -5.49 -51.20
CA SER A 157 0.53 -4.34 -52.11
C SER A 157 0.57 -2.99 -51.39
N GLY A 158 0.97 -2.97 -50.11
CA GLY A 158 1.18 -1.74 -49.36
C GLY A 158 -0.10 -1.06 -48.88
N GLY A 159 -1.17 -1.83 -48.65
CA GLY A 159 -2.48 -1.30 -48.26
C GLY A 159 -3.35 -0.89 -49.45
N ALA A 160 -3.02 -1.35 -50.67
CA ALA A 160 -3.83 -1.12 -51.85
C ALA A 160 -4.96 -2.17 -51.92
N TYR A 161 -6.13 -1.81 -51.40
CA TYR A 161 -7.34 -2.65 -51.46
C TYR A 161 -8.27 -2.17 -52.57
N THR A 162 -9.07 -3.08 -53.12
CA THR A 162 -10.07 -2.77 -54.15
C THR A 162 -11.31 -2.05 -53.60
N THR A 163 -11.49 -2.01 -52.28
CA THR A 163 -12.62 -1.37 -51.60
C THR A 163 -12.23 -0.02 -51.01
N ALA A 164 -13.15 0.94 -51.03
CA ALA A 164 -13.00 2.25 -50.39
C ALA A 164 -13.06 2.22 -48.85
N THR A 165 -13.31 1.04 -48.24
CA THR A 165 -13.38 0.83 -46.79
C THR A 165 -12.13 0.13 -46.24
N PHE A 166 -11.98 0.12 -44.92
CA PHE A 166 -10.99 -0.73 -44.25
C PHE A 166 -11.31 -2.22 -44.46
N ALA A 167 -10.26 -3.03 -44.59
CA ALA A 167 -10.37 -4.47 -44.54
C ALA A 167 -10.79 -4.91 -43.11
N PRO A 168 -11.56 -6.01 -42.98
CA PRO A 168 -12.04 -6.47 -41.67
C PRO A 168 -10.93 -6.72 -40.63
N TRP A 169 -9.77 -7.21 -41.08
CA TRP A 169 -8.63 -7.44 -40.20
C TRP A 169 -8.02 -6.12 -39.69
N GLU A 170 -8.00 -5.07 -40.51
CA GLU A 170 -7.47 -3.76 -40.10
C GLU A 170 -8.32 -3.16 -38.98
N VAL A 171 -9.64 -3.26 -39.10
CA VAL A 171 -10.58 -2.82 -38.07
C VAL A 171 -10.42 -3.65 -36.80
N SER A 172 -10.24 -4.98 -36.92
CA SER A 172 -10.02 -5.86 -35.77
C SER A 172 -8.73 -5.52 -35.02
N VAL A 173 -7.62 -5.30 -35.73
CA VAL A 173 -6.34 -4.88 -35.13
C VAL A 173 -6.45 -3.49 -34.53
N ALA A 174 -7.11 -2.55 -35.20
CA ALA A 174 -7.33 -1.20 -34.67
C ALA A 174 -8.17 -1.22 -33.38
N LYS A 175 -9.21 -2.05 -33.30
CA LYS A 175 -9.99 -2.29 -32.07
C LYS A 175 -9.11 -2.87 -30.97
N PHE A 176 -8.27 -3.86 -31.29
CA PHE A 176 -7.35 -4.44 -30.32
C PHE A 176 -6.36 -3.39 -29.79
N ILE A 177 -5.76 -2.58 -30.65
CA ILE A 177 -4.87 -1.49 -30.25
C ILE A 177 -5.61 -0.51 -29.34
N TYR A 178 -6.82 -0.08 -29.72
CA TYR A 178 -7.58 0.89 -28.94
C TYR A 178 -8.01 0.35 -27.57
N TRP A 179 -8.64 -0.83 -27.53
CA TRP A 179 -9.25 -1.37 -26.30
C TRP A 179 -8.26 -2.07 -25.38
N ILE A 180 -7.17 -2.63 -25.91
CA ILE A 180 -6.21 -3.44 -25.15
C ILE A 180 -4.82 -2.83 -25.22
N GLY A 181 -4.31 -2.57 -26.43
CA GLY A 181 -2.94 -2.07 -26.65
C GLY A 181 -2.66 -0.77 -25.90
N MET A 182 -3.50 0.24 -26.08
CA MET A 182 -3.34 1.57 -25.47
C MET A 182 -3.45 1.50 -23.95
N PRO A 183 -4.48 0.87 -23.34
CA PRO A 183 -4.51 0.66 -21.90
C PRO A 183 -3.29 -0.10 -21.38
N MET A 184 -2.83 -1.17 -22.03
CA MET A 184 -1.63 -1.90 -21.59
C MET A 184 -0.39 -1.00 -21.59
N VAL A 185 -0.21 -0.16 -22.62
CA VAL A 185 0.89 0.81 -22.67
C VAL A 185 0.76 1.83 -21.55
N GLN A 186 -0.43 2.38 -21.32
CA GLN A 186 -0.68 3.35 -20.24
C GLN A 186 -0.34 2.76 -18.87
N PHE A 187 -0.82 1.54 -18.56
CA PHE A 187 -0.53 0.88 -17.29
C PHE A 187 0.96 0.54 -17.14
N THR A 188 1.60 0.06 -18.21
CA THR A 188 3.03 -0.27 -18.17
C THR A 188 3.89 0.95 -17.91
N VAL A 189 3.62 2.06 -18.61
CA VAL A 189 4.33 3.33 -18.42
C VAL A 189 4.05 3.89 -17.03
N ALA A 190 2.81 3.83 -16.56
CA ALA A 190 2.44 4.29 -15.22
C ALA A 190 3.17 3.49 -14.12
N ILE A 191 3.23 2.16 -14.23
CA ILE A 191 4.00 1.31 -13.31
C ILE A 191 5.48 1.72 -13.30
N PHE A 192 6.08 1.92 -14.48
CA PHE A 192 7.47 2.35 -14.57
C PHE A 192 7.70 3.72 -13.89
N VAL A 193 6.78 4.67 -14.07
CA VAL A 193 6.84 5.99 -13.40
C VAL A 193 6.74 5.83 -11.89
N VAL A 194 5.82 5.00 -11.39
CA VAL A 194 5.66 4.74 -9.95
C VAL A 194 6.90 4.08 -9.36
N ASP A 195 7.41 3.01 -9.96
CA ASP A 195 8.62 2.31 -9.50
C ASP A 195 9.83 3.26 -9.47
N THR A 196 9.96 4.11 -10.49
CA THR A 196 11.03 5.11 -10.54
C THR A 196 10.88 6.14 -9.42
N TRP A 197 9.68 6.71 -9.28
CA TRP A 197 9.38 7.71 -8.27
C TRP A 197 9.64 7.17 -6.86
N GLN A 198 9.06 6.01 -6.55
CA GLN A 198 9.18 5.40 -5.23
C GLN A 198 10.60 4.94 -4.94
N TYR A 199 11.31 4.29 -5.88
CA TYR A 199 12.69 3.88 -5.65
C TYR A 199 13.59 5.06 -5.24
N PHE A 200 13.59 6.14 -6.01
CA PHE A 200 14.51 7.26 -5.75
C PHE A 200 14.15 7.99 -4.47
N LEU A 201 12.85 8.20 -4.21
CA LEU A 201 12.42 8.87 -2.99
C LEU A 201 12.67 8.00 -1.76
N HIS A 202 12.36 6.70 -1.82
CA HIS A 202 12.60 5.75 -0.74
C HIS A 202 14.10 5.64 -0.41
N ARG A 203 14.94 5.48 -1.43
CA ARG A 203 16.40 5.50 -1.27
C ARG A 203 16.87 6.82 -0.67
N ALA A 204 16.37 7.96 -1.14
CA ALA A 204 16.73 9.25 -0.57
C ALA A 204 16.36 9.34 0.93
N MET A 205 15.20 8.81 1.32
CA MET A 205 14.78 8.78 2.72
C MET A 205 15.67 7.89 3.59
N HIS A 206 16.25 6.81 3.06
CA HIS A 206 17.22 5.99 3.80
C HIS A 206 18.63 6.56 3.86
N MET A 207 19.07 7.19 2.76
CA MET A 207 20.44 7.65 2.63
C MET A 207 20.66 9.02 3.26
N ASN A 208 19.60 9.82 3.42
CA ASN A 208 19.65 11.10 4.11
C ASN A 208 19.19 10.96 5.57
N LYS A 209 20.09 11.28 6.51
CA LYS A 209 19.82 11.17 7.95
C LYS A 209 18.57 11.94 8.40
N PHE A 210 18.37 13.16 7.90
CA PHE A 210 17.22 13.99 8.29
C PHE A 210 15.91 13.39 7.79
N LEU A 211 15.86 12.96 6.52
CA LEU A 211 14.67 12.33 5.96
C LEU A 211 14.34 11.01 6.67
N TYR A 212 15.36 10.19 6.97
CA TYR A 212 15.18 8.96 7.72
C TYR A 212 14.59 9.22 9.10
N THR A 213 15.27 10.00 9.94
CA THR A 213 14.86 10.17 11.35
C THR A 213 13.54 10.90 11.49
N THR A 214 13.18 11.77 10.54
CA THR A 214 11.98 12.61 10.63
C THR A 214 10.75 11.93 10.01
N LEU A 215 10.94 11.23 8.89
CA LEU A 215 9.84 10.68 8.10
C LEU A 215 9.86 9.15 8.20
N HIS A 216 10.85 8.53 7.56
CA HIS A 216 10.81 7.11 7.22
C HIS A 216 11.08 6.15 8.39
N SER A 217 11.75 6.62 9.44
CA SER A 217 11.96 5.84 10.65
C SER A 217 10.65 5.47 11.36
N ARG A 218 9.55 6.19 11.10
CA ARG A 218 8.22 5.81 11.62
C ARG A 218 7.78 4.49 11.00
N HIS A 219 7.88 4.36 9.68
CA HIS A 219 7.54 3.14 8.95
C HIS A 219 8.35 1.94 9.46
N HIS A 220 9.67 2.12 9.61
CA HIS A 220 10.60 1.10 10.15
C HIS A 220 10.44 0.81 11.66
N ARG A 221 9.46 1.38 12.36
CA ARG A 221 9.07 0.88 13.69
C ARG A 221 8.33 -0.46 13.59
N LEU A 222 7.83 -0.80 12.40
CA LEU A 222 7.29 -2.11 12.03
C LEU A 222 8.38 -3.01 11.44
N TYR A 223 9.30 -3.46 12.29
CA TYR A 223 10.38 -4.39 11.90
C TYR A 223 9.89 -5.73 11.33
N VAL A 224 8.72 -6.17 11.76
CA VAL A 224 8.03 -7.35 11.22
C VAL A 224 6.78 -6.83 10.53
N PRO A 225 6.84 -6.64 9.20
CA PRO A 225 5.71 -6.17 8.41
C PRO A 225 4.49 -7.10 8.55
N TYR A 226 3.32 -6.50 8.49
CA TYR A 226 2.04 -7.21 8.39
C TYR A 226 1.07 -6.37 7.55
N ALA A 227 0.08 -7.03 6.96
CA ALA A 227 -0.72 -6.49 5.86
C ALA A 227 -1.38 -5.12 6.13
N TYR A 228 -2.07 -4.93 7.27
CA TYR A 228 -2.70 -3.63 7.62
C TYR A 228 -1.69 -2.59 8.16
N GLY A 229 -0.40 -2.93 8.20
CA GLY A 229 0.70 -2.00 8.48
C GLY A 229 1.28 -1.36 7.21
N ALA A 230 0.83 -1.76 6.02
CA ALA A 230 1.44 -1.35 4.75
C ALA A 230 1.44 0.17 4.48
N LEU A 231 0.48 0.90 5.07
CA LEU A 231 0.39 2.37 4.96
C LEU A 231 0.73 3.06 6.29
N TYR A 232 1.40 2.36 7.21
CA TYR A 232 1.90 2.97 8.44
C TYR A 232 3.17 3.73 8.13
N ASN A 233 3.03 5.02 7.82
CA ASN A 233 4.14 5.91 7.52
C ASN A 233 3.88 7.32 8.09
N HIS A 234 4.86 8.20 7.97
CA HIS A 234 4.64 9.60 8.31
C HIS A 234 3.69 10.24 7.28
N PRO A 235 2.72 11.10 7.66
CA PRO A 235 1.74 11.64 6.70
C PRO A 235 2.33 12.30 5.44
N ILE A 236 3.44 13.03 5.61
CA ILE A 236 4.19 13.63 4.49
C ILE A 236 4.81 12.55 3.59
N GLU A 237 5.35 11.50 4.19
CA GLU A 237 5.96 10.39 3.46
C GLU A 237 4.90 9.62 2.68
N GLY A 238 3.79 9.23 3.31
CA GLY A 238 2.71 8.53 2.61
C GLY A 238 2.06 9.38 1.53
N PHE A 239 1.94 10.70 1.75
CA PHE A 239 1.53 11.60 0.68
C PHE A 239 2.51 11.56 -0.51
N MET A 240 3.82 11.66 -0.26
CA MET A 240 4.82 11.72 -1.33
C MET A 240 5.03 10.37 -2.05
N LEU A 241 5.06 9.25 -1.31
CA LEU A 241 5.31 7.91 -1.86
C LEU A 241 4.02 7.27 -2.40
N ASP A 242 2.96 7.23 -1.59
CA ASP A 242 1.78 6.41 -1.90
C ASP A 242 0.76 7.16 -2.76
N THR A 243 0.69 8.49 -2.60
CA THR A 243 -0.38 9.31 -3.21
C THR A 243 0.11 10.07 -4.44
N LEU A 244 1.13 10.91 -4.26
CA LEU A 244 1.57 11.84 -5.29
C LEU A 244 2.20 11.14 -6.48
N GLY A 245 3.09 10.17 -6.25
CA GLY A 245 3.73 9.41 -7.34
C GLY A 245 2.72 8.68 -8.23
N THR A 246 1.78 7.96 -7.62
CA THR A 246 0.72 7.23 -8.33
C THR A 246 -0.25 8.17 -9.04
N GLY A 247 -0.61 9.31 -8.42
CA GLY A 247 -1.43 10.35 -9.05
C GLY A 247 -0.77 11.01 -10.26
N LEU A 248 0.53 11.31 -10.17
CA LEU A 248 1.30 11.85 -11.31
C LEU A 248 1.40 10.84 -12.46
N ALA A 249 1.60 9.55 -12.15
CA ALA A 249 1.61 8.50 -13.16
C ALA A 249 0.26 8.42 -13.90
N TYR A 250 -0.85 8.41 -13.15
CA TYR A 250 -2.22 8.43 -13.68
C TYR A 250 -2.45 9.60 -14.65
N LEU A 251 -2.07 10.82 -14.26
CA LEU A 251 -2.23 12.01 -15.09
C LEU A 251 -1.31 11.98 -16.32
N MET A 252 -0.05 11.59 -16.15
CA MET A 252 0.96 11.61 -17.21
C MET A 252 0.58 10.73 -18.40
N VAL A 253 -0.01 9.56 -18.14
CA VAL A 253 -0.41 8.64 -19.21
C VAL A 253 -1.84 8.88 -19.72
N GLY A 254 -2.55 9.86 -19.14
CA GLY A 254 -3.92 10.23 -19.55
C GLY A 254 -4.93 9.10 -19.34
N MET A 255 -4.88 8.43 -18.17
CA MET A 255 -5.86 7.42 -17.83
C MET A 255 -7.25 8.05 -17.60
N THR A 256 -8.29 7.34 -18.03
CA THR A 256 -9.68 7.62 -17.66
C THR A 256 -9.93 7.35 -16.17
N VAL A 257 -11.00 7.90 -15.60
CA VAL A 257 -11.38 7.65 -14.19
C VAL A 257 -11.50 6.15 -13.91
N ARG A 258 -12.10 5.41 -14.85
CA ARG A 258 -12.26 3.94 -14.73
C ARG A 258 -10.93 3.18 -14.81
N GLN A 259 -10.01 3.60 -15.67
CA GLN A 259 -8.66 3.03 -15.69
C GLN A 259 -7.90 3.34 -14.40
N GLY A 260 -8.00 4.59 -13.91
CA GLY A 260 -7.42 4.98 -12.62
C GLY A 260 -7.97 4.17 -11.46
N MET A 261 -9.27 3.84 -11.46
CA MET A 261 -9.87 2.97 -10.44
C MET A 261 -9.18 1.62 -10.36
N TRP A 262 -8.95 0.97 -11.51
CA TRP A 262 -8.19 -0.28 -11.56
C TRP A 262 -6.73 -0.07 -11.14
N PHE A 263 -6.07 0.95 -11.66
CA PHE A 263 -4.67 1.23 -11.38
C PHE A 263 -4.39 1.47 -9.89
N PHE A 264 -5.16 2.36 -9.24
CA PHE A 264 -5.03 2.65 -7.82
C PHE A 264 -5.37 1.41 -6.97
N THR A 265 -6.45 0.70 -7.30
CA THR A 265 -6.86 -0.50 -6.56
C THR A 265 -5.80 -1.60 -6.63
N CYS A 266 -5.31 -1.93 -7.83
CA CYS A 266 -4.25 -2.93 -8.01
C CYS A 266 -2.94 -2.52 -7.33
N SER A 267 -2.58 -1.23 -7.38
CA SER A 267 -1.39 -0.72 -6.68
C SER A 267 -1.52 -0.86 -5.17
N THR A 268 -2.70 -0.55 -4.61
CA THR A 268 -2.96 -0.73 -3.17
C THR A 268 -2.90 -2.19 -2.75
N ILE A 269 -3.51 -3.10 -3.53
CA ILE A 269 -3.43 -4.54 -3.27
C ILE A 269 -1.96 -4.98 -3.27
N LYS A 270 -1.16 -4.51 -4.24
CA LYS A 270 0.26 -4.83 -4.32
C LYS A 270 1.05 -4.34 -3.11
N THR A 271 0.83 -3.10 -2.67
CA THR A 271 1.47 -2.56 -1.46
C THR A 271 1.11 -3.39 -0.22
N VAL A 272 -0.14 -3.83 -0.08
CA VAL A 272 -0.55 -4.70 1.03
C VAL A 272 0.10 -6.08 0.95
N ASP A 273 0.18 -6.67 -0.25
CA ASP A 273 0.85 -7.96 -0.49
C ASP A 273 2.35 -7.89 -0.13
N ASP A 274 3.05 -6.82 -0.50
CA ASP A 274 4.47 -6.62 -0.15
C ASP A 274 4.74 -6.54 1.36
N HIS A 275 3.71 -6.26 2.15
CA HIS A 275 3.78 -6.18 3.60
C HIS A 275 3.05 -7.34 4.29
N CYS A 276 2.52 -8.31 3.54
CA CYS A 276 1.56 -9.26 4.09
C CYS A 276 2.16 -10.21 5.14
N GLY A 277 3.49 -10.39 5.15
CA GLY A 277 4.18 -11.29 6.05
C GLY A 277 4.10 -12.77 5.64
N TYR A 278 3.60 -13.04 4.43
CA TYR A 278 3.45 -14.38 3.86
C TYR A 278 4.13 -14.51 2.50
N ALA A 279 4.76 -15.65 2.27
CA ALA A 279 5.33 -16.04 0.98
C ALA A 279 4.61 -17.29 0.45
N PHE A 280 3.46 -17.08 -0.19
CA PHE A 280 2.67 -18.18 -0.73
C PHE A 280 3.26 -18.72 -2.05
N PRO A 281 3.23 -20.05 -2.26
CA PRO A 281 3.79 -20.65 -3.47
C PRO A 281 3.03 -20.27 -4.75
N PHE A 282 1.77 -19.84 -4.65
CA PHE A 282 0.91 -19.51 -5.79
C PHE A 282 0.36 -18.08 -5.71
N ASP A 283 1.04 -17.16 -5.02
CA ASP A 283 0.63 -15.76 -5.05
C ASP A 283 0.93 -15.15 -6.43
N PRO A 284 -0.09 -14.81 -7.24
CA PRO A 284 0.14 -14.30 -8.58
C PRO A 284 0.89 -12.96 -8.58
N LEU A 285 0.75 -12.12 -7.54
CA LEU A 285 1.41 -10.82 -7.48
C LEU A 285 2.91 -10.98 -7.22
N GLN A 286 3.28 -11.91 -6.34
CA GLN A 286 4.68 -12.19 -6.01
C GLN A 286 5.43 -12.89 -7.16
N HIS A 287 4.72 -13.49 -8.11
CA HIS A 287 5.30 -14.12 -9.31
C HIS A 287 5.34 -13.21 -10.54
N VAL A 288 4.33 -12.34 -10.72
CA VAL A 288 4.28 -11.40 -11.85
C VAL A 288 5.24 -10.23 -11.65
N THR A 289 5.47 -9.84 -10.40
CA THR A 289 6.34 -8.71 -10.06
C THR A 289 7.59 -9.22 -9.34
N SER A 290 8.70 -8.50 -9.45
CA SER A 290 9.96 -8.97 -8.85
C SER A 290 10.20 -8.47 -7.43
N ASN A 291 9.47 -7.44 -6.99
CA ASN A 291 9.35 -7.08 -5.58
C ASN A 291 8.23 -7.91 -4.95
N ASN A 292 8.46 -8.43 -3.75
CA ASN A 292 7.49 -9.26 -3.03
C ASN A 292 7.71 -9.14 -1.52
N ALA A 293 6.85 -9.81 -0.74
CA ALA A 293 6.91 -9.81 0.72
C ALA A 293 8.28 -10.21 1.27
N THR A 294 8.95 -11.20 0.69
CA THR A 294 10.29 -11.63 1.17
C THR A 294 11.36 -10.59 0.87
N TYR A 295 11.34 -10.00 -0.34
CA TYR A 295 12.31 -8.98 -0.75
C TYR A 295 12.18 -7.71 0.09
N HIS A 296 10.95 -7.30 0.35
CA HIS A 296 10.64 -6.13 1.16
C HIS A 296 10.87 -6.40 2.66
N ASP A 297 10.62 -7.61 3.15
CA ASP A 297 10.91 -7.96 4.55
C ASP A 297 12.39 -7.78 4.89
N VAL A 298 13.29 -8.27 4.01
CA VAL A 298 14.75 -8.07 4.15
C VAL A 298 15.10 -6.59 4.38
N HIS A 299 14.42 -5.68 3.68
CA HIS A 299 14.60 -4.24 3.83
C HIS A 299 14.20 -3.72 5.22
N HIS A 300 13.13 -4.25 5.82
CA HIS A 300 12.71 -3.90 7.18
C HIS A 300 13.65 -4.44 8.27
N GLN A 301 14.47 -5.43 7.95
CA GLN A 301 15.44 -5.96 8.90
C GLN A 301 16.59 -4.97 9.15
N SER A 302 17.05 -4.91 10.40
CA SER A 302 18.14 -4.00 10.81
C SER A 302 19.43 -4.16 10.00
N TRP A 303 19.67 -5.36 9.47
CA TRP A 303 20.81 -5.69 8.63
C TRP A 303 20.58 -5.42 7.14
N GLY A 304 19.33 -5.30 6.66
CA GLY A 304 18.98 -5.04 5.26
C GLY A 304 18.44 -3.63 4.99
N ILE A 305 18.30 -2.79 6.02
CA ILE A 305 17.73 -1.42 5.97
C ILE A 305 18.39 -0.42 4.99
N LYS A 306 19.54 -0.75 4.42
CA LYS A 306 20.21 0.07 3.38
C LYS A 306 20.28 -0.63 2.02
N THR A 307 19.41 -1.61 1.81
CA THR A 307 19.29 -2.39 0.56
C THR A 307 17.82 -2.54 0.18
N ASN A 308 17.55 -3.04 -1.02
CA ASN A 308 16.19 -3.38 -1.49
C ASN A 308 15.22 -2.19 -1.43
N PHE A 309 15.58 -1.05 -2.03
CA PHE A 309 14.74 0.16 -1.99
C PHE A 309 13.57 0.15 -2.98
N SER A 310 13.55 -0.78 -3.94
CA SER A 310 12.53 -0.83 -4.98
C SER A 310 11.20 -1.28 -4.43
N GLN A 311 10.18 -0.46 -4.71
CA GLN A 311 8.78 -0.73 -4.44
C GLN A 311 7.93 0.09 -5.41
N PRO A 312 6.69 -0.32 -5.71
CA PRO A 312 6.06 -1.54 -5.23
C PRO A 312 6.18 -2.72 -6.21
N PHE A 313 6.51 -2.53 -7.50
CA PHE A 313 6.41 -3.60 -8.49
C PHE A 313 7.74 -4.30 -8.78
N PHE A 314 8.75 -3.61 -9.33
CA PHE A 314 9.95 -4.28 -9.86
C PHE A 314 11.25 -3.83 -9.19
N THR A 315 12.21 -4.77 -9.07
CA THR A 315 13.51 -4.59 -8.39
C THR A 315 14.64 -4.15 -9.33
N PHE A 316 14.32 -3.73 -10.55
CA PHE A 316 15.35 -3.43 -11.56
C PHE A 316 16.21 -2.23 -11.17
N TRP A 317 15.66 -1.24 -10.46
CA TRP A 317 16.44 -0.10 -9.97
C TRP A 317 17.49 -0.52 -8.94
N ASP A 318 17.15 -1.43 -8.03
CA ASP A 318 18.12 -2.00 -7.09
C ASP A 318 19.25 -2.76 -7.79
N ARG A 319 18.92 -3.49 -8.87
CA ARG A 319 19.93 -4.20 -9.67
C ARG A 319 20.80 -3.22 -10.47
N LEU A 320 20.20 -2.22 -11.10
CA LEU A 320 20.90 -1.24 -11.92
C LEU A 320 21.86 -0.37 -11.08
N LEU A 321 21.47 -0.04 -9.85
CA LEU A 321 22.21 0.87 -8.98
C LEU A 321 22.95 0.16 -7.84
N ASN A 322 23.02 -1.18 -7.90
CA ASN A 322 23.72 -2.04 -6.94
C ASN A 322 23.27 -1.81 -5.48
N THR A 323 21.97 -1.65 -5.27
CA THR A 323 21.35 -1.54 -3.93
C THR A 323 20.54 -2.76 -3.54
N ALA A 324 20.53 -3.83 -4.34
CA ALA A 324 19.97 -5.11 -3.95
C ALA A 324 20.80 -5.76 -2.82
N TRP A 325 20.13 -6.46 -1.90
CA TRP A 325 20.78 -7.24 -0.85
C TRP A 325 21.64 -8.36 -1.47
N THR A 326 22.90 -8.44 -1.03
CA THR A 326 23.89 -9.43 -1.49
C THR A 326 24.42 -10.32 -0.37
N GLY A 327 23.89 -10.20 0.86
CA GLY A 327 24.42 -10.88 2.04
C GLY A 327 24.09 -12.37 2.17
N GLY A 328 23.72 -13.04 1.07
CA GLY A 328 23.51 -14.48 0.99
C GLY A 328 22.29 -14.98 1.74
N ASP A 329 22.35 -16.24 2.18
CA ASP A 329 21.27 -16.90 2.91
C ASP A 329 20.98 -16.21 4.27
N VAL A 330 19.72 -15.84 4.43
CA VAL A 330 19.17 -15.10 5.57
C VAL A 330 18.55 -16.03 6.62
N SER A 331 18.41 -17.33 6.34
CA SER A 331 17.73 -18.32 7.18
C SER A 331 18.29 -18.36 8.60
N SER A 332 19.61 -18.35 8.74
CA SER A 332 20.29 -18.34 10.06
C SER A 332 20.07 -17.03 10.85
N ARG A 333 19.79 -15.91 10.18
CA ARG A 333 19.45 -14.64 10.83
C ARG A 333 18.03 -14.70 11.37
N TYR A 334 17.09 -15.16 10.54
CA TYR A 334 15.69 -15.34 10.95
C TYR A 334 15.55 -16.36 12.09
N GLU A 335 16.28 -17.48 12.05
CA GLU A 335 16.25 -18.47 13.13
C GLU A 335 16.72 -17.88 14.46
N ARG A 336 17.82 -17.11 14.45
CA ARG A 336 18.33 -16.41 15.65
C ARG A 336 17.32 -15.40 16.18
N ASP A 337 16.71 -14.61 15.31
CA ASP A 337 15.71 -13.62 15.69
C ASP A 337 14.46 -14.28 16.29
N ARG A 338 14.02 -15.40 15.72
CA ARG A 338 12.91 -16.22 16.22
C ARG A 338 13.17 -16.75 17.62
N ILE A 339 14.34 -17.37 17.83
CA ILE A 339 14.75 -17.89 19.16
C ILE A 339 14.81 -16.74 20.18
N ALA A 340 15.39 -15.60 19.80
CA ALA A 340 15.51 -14.45 20.67
C ALA A 340 14.14 -13.86 21.06
N ALA A 341 13.20 -13.77 20.11
CA ALA A 341 11.85 -13.30 20.36
C ALA A 341 11.07 -14.26 21.27
N GLN A 342 11.16 -15.57 21.03
CA GLN A 342 10.52 -16.57 21.88
C GLN A 342 11.03 -16.52 23.32
N LYS A 343 12.36 -16.43 23.51
CA LYS A 343 12.96 -16.28 24.85
C LYS A 343 12.43 -15.06 25.61
N LYS A 344 12.19 -13.94 24.92
CA LYS A 344 11.59 -12.74 25.53
C LYS A 344 10.14 -12.98 25.96
N VAL A 345 9.34 -13.66 25.13
CA VAL A 345 7.96 -14.04 25.48
C VAL A 345 7.93 -14.96 26.70
N ASP A 346 8.81 -15.96 26.73
CA ASP A 346 8.88 -16.93 27.83
C ASP A 346 9.34 -16.26 29.13
N ALA A 347 10.31 -15.34 29.05
CA ALA A 347 10.77 -14.54 30.19
C ALA A 347 9.64 -13.65 30.76
N ASP A 348 8.91 -12.94 29.91
CA ASP A 348 7.78 -12.11 30.35
C ASP A 348 6.67 -12.95 30.98
N THR A 349 6.35 -14.10 30.38
CA THR A 349 5.35 -15.04 30.91
C THR A 349 5.78 -15.57 32.28
N SER A 350 7.07 -15.88 32.43
CA SER A 350 7.64 -16.35 33.71
C SER A 350 7.62 -15.24 34.77
N ALA A 351 7.95 -14.00 34.39
CA ALA A 351 7.89 -12.85 35.29
C ALA A 351 6.46 -12.55 35.76
N VAL A 352 5.47 -12.64 34.87
CA VAL A 352 4.04 -12.49 35.23
C VAL A 352 3.59 -13.63 36.14
N LYS A 353 3.97 -14.88 35.87
CA LYS A 353 3.67 -16.00 36.78
C LYS A 353 4.30 -15.79 38.15
N ALA A 354 5.56 -15.35 38.21
CA ALA A 354 6.25 -15.06 39.47
C ALA A 354 5.60 -13.90 40.24
N SER A 355 5.13 -12.84 39.57
CA SER A 355 4.43 -11.73 40.24
C SER A 355 3.05 -12.13 40.75
N VAL A 356 2.33 -13.00 40.04
CA VAL A 356 1.05 -13.56 40.50
C VAL A 356 1.26 -14.48 41.71
N VAL A 357 2.29 -15.33 41.70
CA VAL A 357 2.61 -16.22 42.83
C VAL A 357 3.11 -15.45 44.06
N ASN A 358 3.86 -14.36 43.87
CA ASN A 358 4.36 -13.53 44.96
C ASN A 358 3.40 -12.40 45.39
N SER A 359 2.21 -12.32 44.80
CA SER A 359 1.16 -11.42 45.28
C SER A 359 0.60 -11.98 46.59
N PRO A 360 0.56 -11.21 47.70
CA PRO A 360 0.03 -11.71 48.95
C PRO A 360 -1.41 -12.18 48.73
N GLU A 361 -1.76 -13.38 49.21
CA GLU A 361 -3.14 -13.86 49.20
C GLU A 361 -4.03 -12.78 49.83
N PHE A 362 -4.86 -12.15 49.01
CA PHE A 362 -5.83 -11.18 49.49
C PHE A 362 -6.87 -11.95 50.29
N ASN A 363 -6.67 -12.06 51.60
CA ASN A 363 -7.65 -12.62 52.51
C ASN A 363 -8.79 -11.60 52.66
N ALA A 364 -9.73 -11.66 51.71
CA ALA A 364 -10.87 -10.77 51.62
C ALA A 364 -11.73 -10.79 52.89
N GLU A 365 -11.76 -11.92 53.60
CA GLU A 365 -12.41 -12.08 54.90
C GLU A 365 -11.72 -11.25 55.98
N ARG A 366 -10.39 -11.36 56.10
CA ARG A 366 -9.59 -10.60 57.05
C ARG A 366 -9.61 -9.10 56.76
N ALA A 367 -9.53 -8.71 55.48
CA ALA A 367 -9.65 -7.31 55.07
C ALA A 367 -11.05 -6.73 55.39
N LYS A 368 -12.13 -7.51 55.16
CA LYS A 368 -13.49 -7.11 55.54
C LYS A 368 -13.69 -7.05 57.05
N GLN A 369 -13.12 -7.98 57.81
CA GLN A 369 -13.16 -7.94 59.27
C GLN A 369 -12.43 -6.72 59.82
N GLN A 370 -11.24 -6.42 59.28
CA GLN A 370 -10.44 -5.27 59.70
C GLN A 370 -11.14 -3.95 59.38
N ALA A 371 -11.74 -3.82 58.19
CA ALA A 371 -12.57 -2.68 57.83
C ALA A 371 -13.80 -2.52 58.73
N ARG A 372 -14.50 -3.63 59.05
CA ARG A 372 -15.64 -3.61 59.98
C ARG A 372 -15.22 -3.25 61.40
N SER A 373 -14.08 -3.74 61.89
CA SER A 373 -13.58 -3.38 63.22
C SER A 373 -13.19 -1.91 63.31
N SER A 374 -12.53 -1.37 62.28
CA SER A 374 -12.18 0.05 62.22
C SER A 374 -13.43 0.94 62.15
N GLN A 375 -14.43 0.55 61.34
CA GLN A 375 -15.69 1.27 61.26
C GLN A 375 -16.46 1.25 62.60
N ARG A 376 -16.43 0.13 63.33
CA ARG A 376 -17.06 0.00 64.64
C ARG A 376 -16.36 0.85 65.70
N GLN A 377 -15.03 0.88 65.68
CA GLN A 377 -14.22 1.71 66.56
C GLN A 377 -14.49 3.21 66.37
N VAL A 378 -14.73 3.65 65.13
CA VAL A 378 -15.11 5.03 64.83
C VAL A 378 -16.56 5.32 65.25
N LEU A 379 -17.50 4.37 65.10
CA LEU A 379 -18.89 4.53 65.56
C LEU A 379 -19.01 4.61 67.09
N ASP A 380 -18.14 3.92 67.82
CA ASP A 380 -18.13 3.90 69.29
C ASP A 380 -17.48 5.17 69.91
N ASP A 381 -16.79 5.99 69.11
CA ASP A 381 -16.28 7.31 69.55
C ASP A 381 -17.39 8.37 69.57
N ARG A 382 -18.10 8.42 70.70
CA ARG A 382 -19.18 9.39 70.96
C ARG A 382 -18.69 10.82 71.23
N GLN A 383 -17.41 11.04 71.55
CA GLN A 383 -16.87 12.39 71.82
C GLN A 383 -16.29 13.04 70.55
N GLY A 384 -15.75 12.25 69.61
CA GLY A 384 -15.19 12.73 68.34
C GLY A 384 -16.19 12.89 67.18
N GLY A 385 -17.46 12.53 67.38
CA GLY A 385 -18.49 12.67 66.34
C GLY A 385 -18.39 11.64 65.21
N GLY A 386 -17.90 10.43 65.48
CA GLY A 386 -17.57 9.41 64.46
C GLY A 386 -18.72 9.00 63.52
N ALA A 387 -19.99 9.11 63.95
CA ALA A 387 -21.14 8.91 63.07
C ALA A 387 -21.22 9.96 61.94
N ARG A 388 -20.78 11.20 62.21
CA ARG A 388 -20.71 12.27 61.21
C ARG A 388 -19.54 12.06 60.25
N VAL A 389 -18.39 11.60 60.75
CA VAL A 389 -17.21 11.29 59.95
C VAL A 389 -17.49 10.17 58.94
N ILE A 390 -18.15 9.09 59.37
CA ILE A 390 -18.51 7.98 58.46
C ILE A 390 -19.53 8.43 57.41
N ALA A 391 -20.46 9.32 57.76
CA ALA A 391 -21.42 9.87 56.81
C ALA A 391 -20.75 10.79 55.77
N GLU A 392 -19.68 11.49 56.16
CA GLU A 392 -18.87 12.35 55.30
C GLU A 392 -17.97 11.51 54.38
N GLU A 393 -17.27 10.51 54.91
CA GLU A 393 -16.51 9.53 54.11
C GLU A 393 -17.39 8.79 53.09
N ALA A 394 -18.60 8.37 53.48
CA ALA A 394 -19.54 7.70 52.57
C ALA A 394 -20.02 8.64 51.44
N ARG A 395 -20.14 9.94 51.70
CA ARG A 395 -20.45 10.96 50.69
C ARG A 395 -19.26 11.18 49.76
N GLU A 396 -18.06 11.34 50.29
CA GLU A 396 -16.84 11.47 49.49
C GLU A 396 -16.61 10.24 48.61
N GLU A 397 -16.85 9.03 49.12
CA GLU A 397 -16.71 7.80 48.34
C GLU A 397 -17.76 7.71 47.21
N GLN A 398 -18.99 8.21 47.43
CA GLN A 398 -19.99 8.35 46.38
C GLN A 398 -19.59 9.39 45.33
N GLU A 399 -19.03 10.52 45.76
CA GLU A 399 -18.53 11.57 44.86
C GLU A 399 -17.34 11.08 44.03
N VAL A 400 -16.42 10.32 44.62
CA VAL A 400 -15.30 9.68 43.91
C VAL A 400 -15.79 8.62 42.93
N LYS A 401 -16.78 7.78 43.30
CA LYS A 401 -17.39 6.83 42.35
C LYS A 401 -18.10 7.54 41.20
N GLN A 402 -18.75 8.68 41.46
CA GLN A 402 -19.33 9.51 40.40
C GLN A 402 -18.27 10.22 39.55
N SER A 403 -17.15 10.66 40.14
CA SER A 403 -16.05 11.33 39.42
C SER A 403 -15.27 10.34 38.56
N LEU A 404 -15.07 9.10 39.01
CA LEU A 404 -14.51 8.00 38.20
C LEU A 404 -15.40 7.63 37.03
N ARG A 405 -16.74 7.63 37.21
CA ARG A 405 -17.72 7.50 36.12
C ARG A 405 -17.70 8.68 35.15
N ARG A 406 -17.42 9.90 35.63
CA ARG A 406 -17.20 11.08 34.76
C ARG A 406 -15.85 11.04 34.05
N SER A 407 -14.80 10.51 34.68
CA SER A 407 -13.43 10.41 34.15
C SER A 407 -13.32 9.36 33.03
N THR A 408 -14.02 8.23 33.15
CA THR A 408 -14.17 7.26 32.06
C THR A 408 -14.87 7.87 30.83
N ARG A 409 -15.68 8.93 31.03
CA ARG A 409 -16.28 9.71 29.93
C ARG A 409 -15.37 10.83 29.39
N ARG A 410 -14.31 11.21 30.13
CA ARG A 410 -13.39 12.33 29.81
C ARG A 410 -12.04 11.89 29.22
N LYS A 411 -11.74 10.59 29.15
CA LYS A 411 -10.60 10.00 28.42
C LYS A 411 -10.78 10.05 26.88
N SER A 412 -11.28 11.17 26.36
CA SER A 412 -11.29 11.54 24.94
C SER A 412 -10.60 12.89 24.67
N GLY A 413 -9.81 13.41 25.63
CA GLY A 413 -9.08 14.66 25.50
C GLY A 413 -7.58 14.49 25.76
N PHE A 414 -6.78 14.90 24.80
CA PHE A 414 -5.31 14.87 24.79
C PHE A 414 -4.71 15.85 25.83
N ASP A 415 -3.72 15.43 26.62
CA ASP A 415 -2.97 16.31 27.53
C ASP A 415 -1.45 16.17 27.30
N ALA A 416 -0.86 17.19 26.68
CA ALA A 416 0.55 17.22 26.28
C ALA A 416 1.52 17.44 27.45
N LYS A 417 1.03 17.82 28.64
CA LYS A 417 1.91 18.22 29.76
C LYS A 417 2.49 17.03 30.53
N ALA A 418 1.77 15.90 30.56
CA ALA A 418 2.19 14.70 31.30
C ALA A 418 3.42 13.96 30.69
N ILE A 419 3.76 14.23 29.42
CA ILE A 419 4.91 13.61 28.75
C ILE A 419 6.21 14.37 29.02
N SER A 420 6.14 15.70 29.15
CA SER A 420 7.31 16.54 29.45
C SER A 420 7.94 16.16 30.80
N ASP A 421 7.11 15.92 31.82
CA ASP A 421 7.59 15.63 33.17
C ASP A 421 8.19 14.21 33.29
N ARG A 422 7.81 13.27 32.42
CA ARG A 422 8.41 11.93 32.39
C ARG A 422 9.78 11.90 31.71
N MET A 423 10.09 12.84 30.82
CA MET A 423 11.39 12.88 30.15
C MET A 423 12.49 13.56 30.98
N ALA A 424 12.13 14.47 31.90
CA ALA A 424 13.09 15.17 32.76
C ALA A 424 13.70 14.28 33.88
N GLY A 425 13.01 13.23 34.30
CA GLY A 425 13.43 12.37 35.43
C GLY A 425 14.50 11.33 35.12
N THR A 426 14.89 11.13 33.86
CA THR A 426 15.76 9.99 33.45
C THR A 426 17.20 10.41 33.13
N LEU A 427 17.58 11.68 33.34
CA LEU A 427 18.88 12.22 32.95
C LEU A 427 19.88 12.46 34.09
N HIS A 428 19.56 12.10 35.34
CA HIS A 428 20.51 12.17 36.46
C HIS A 428 20.73 10.79 37.06
N GLY A 429 21.79 10.11 36.60
CA GLY A 429 22.18 8.83 37.19
C GLY A 429 23.26 8.05 36.46
N ARG A 430 24.40 8.68 36.10
CA ARG A 430 25.66 7.94 35.88
C ARG A 430 26.85 8.78 36.34
N SER A 431 27.54 8.29 37.38
CA SER A 431 28.85 8.76 37.84
C SER A 431 29.97 8.14 36.99
N PRO A 432 31.12 8.83 36.75
CA PRO A 432 32.19 8.35 35.88
C PRO A 432 33.40 7.83 36.69
N THR A 433 33.77 6.54 36.53
CA THR A 433 35.06 5.94 36.94
C THR A 433 35.05 4.51 36.37
N ILE A 434 36.02 3.90 35.65
CA ILE A 434 37.49 3.76 35.71
C ILE A 434 37.93 3.26 34.30
N LEU A 435 38.77 3.97 33.55
CA LEU A 435 40.21 3.74 33.21
C LEU A 435 40.61 2.38 32.57
N HIS A 436 41.20 2.51 31.37
CA HIS A 436 42.28 1.77 30.67
C HIS A 436 42.56 0.27 30.93
N ALA A 437 42.71 -0.48 29.83
CA ALA A 437 43.94 -1.22 29.49
C ALA A 437 43.92 -1.63 28.00
N ASP A 438 45.02 -1.28 27.32
CA ASP A 438 45.65 -1.78 26.07
C ASP A 438 44.82 -2.24 24.86
#